data_AF-A0A3M7HRW7-F1
#
_entry.id   AF-A0A3M7HRW7-F1
#
_cell.length_a   1.000
_cell.length_b   1.000
_cell.length_c   1.000
_cell.angle_alpha   90.00
_cell.angle_beta   90.00
_cell.angle_gamma   90.00
#
_symmetry.space_group_name_H-M   'P 1'
#
loop_
_entity.id
_entity.type
_entity.pdbx_description
1 polymer ?
#
loop_
_entity_poly.entity_id
_entity_poly.type
_entity_poly.pdbx_seq_one_letter_code
_entity_poly.pdbx_strand_id
1 'polypeptide(L)'
;MPTVPNFTIPDSPPPPPRNSEEAAILASRTKKFERFLALKQKGIHFHHRLLHSSSLRNPSFLPNLMQFAGLGPEDVYASALSEEAGGVPVKWRAECYVENLVEESRRWEKKAMAGNKGGGRRDFVPARAKS
;
A
#
# COMPACT_ATOMS: atom_id res chain seq x y z
N MET A 1 -18.11 19.46 3.86
CA MET A 1 -18.81 18.41 3.10
C MET A 1 -20.14 19.00 2.65
N PRO A 2 -20.52 18.91 1.37
CA PRO A 2 -21.83 19.36 0.93
C PRO A 2 -22.93 18.60 1.67
N THR A 3 -23.99 19.31 2.08
CA THR A 3 -25.06 18.80 2.95
C THR A 3 -25.99 17.81 2.23
N VAL A 4 -25.94 17.79 0.89
CA VAL A 4 -26.67 16.84 0.06
C VAL A 4 -25.66 16.08 -0.82
N PRO A 5 -25.57 14.74 -0.69
CA PRO A 5 -24.72 13.95 -1.58
C PRO A 5 -25.25 14.01 -3.02
N ASN A 6 -24.33 14.22 -3.97
CA ASN A 6 -24.67 14.18 -5.38
C ASN A 6 -24.71 12.72 -5.88
N PHE A 7 -25.87 12.28 -6.37
CA PHE A 7 -26.08 10.95 -6.94
C PHE A 7 -26.12 10.96 -8.48
N THR A 8 -25.83 12.08 -9.14
CA THR A 8 -25.74 12.12 -10.60
C THR A 8 -24.56 11.28 -11.06
N ILE A 9 -24.83 10.17 -11.72
CA ILE A 9 -23.80 9.38 -12.40
C ILE A 9 -23.47 10.13 -13.70
N PRO A 10 -22.20 10.53 -13.94
CA PRO A 10 -21.83 11.13 -15.21
C PRO A 10 -21.97 10.12 -16.34
N ASP A 11 -22.27 10.60 -17.55
CA ASP A 11 -22.30 9.75 -18.73
C ASP A 11 -20.95 9.06 -18.94
N SER A 12 -21.01 7.84 -19.47
CA SER A 12 -19.80 7.10 -19.81
C SER A 12 -18.98 7.88 -20.83
N PRO A 13 -17.63 7.87 -20.73
CA PRO A 13 -16.80 8.53 -21.72
C PRO A 13 -17.03 7.96 -23.13
N PRO A 14 -16.91 8.79 -24.17
CA PRO A 14 -17.10 8.35 -25.55
C PRO A 14 -16.06 7.29 -25.92
N PRO A 15 -16.41 6.32 -26.79
CA PRO A 15 -15.47 5.30 -27.21
C PRO A 15 -14.32 5.91 -28.04
N PRO A 16 -13.11 5.33 -27.95
CA PRO A 16 -11.98 5.80 -28.75
C PRO A 16 -12.27 5.65 -30.26
N PRO A 17 -11.74 6.55 -31.09
CA PRO A 17 -11.97 6.52 -32.54
C PRO A 17 -11.43 5.22 -33.15
N ARG A 18 -12.18 4.65 -34.12
CA ARG A 18 -11.97 3.27 -34.62
C ARG A 18 -10.56 2.93 -35.14
N ASN A 19 -9.78 3.93 -35.53
CA ASN A 19 -8.44 3.76 -36.09
C ASN A 19 -7.31 4.18 -35.13
N SER A 20 -7.62 4.51 -33.86
CA SER A 20 -6.59 4.83 -32.87
C SER A 20 -5.99 3.57 -32.25
N GLU A 21 -4.75 3.70 -31.78
CA GLU A 21 -4.07 2.67 -30.99
C GLU A 21 -4.87 2.29 -29.74
N GLU A 22 -5.53 3.27 -29.12
CA GLU A 22 -6.41 3.06 -27.96
C GLU A 22 -7.60 2.16 -28.28
N ALA A 23 -8.21 2.31 -29.45
CA ALA A 23 -9.31 1.44 -29.89
C ALA A 23 -8.84 0.00 -30.14
N ALA A 24 -7.62 -0.18 -30.67
CA ALA A 24 -7.03 -1.51 -30.84
C ALA A 24 -6.73 -2.19 -29.50
N ILE A 25 -6.18 -1.44 -28.53
CA ILE A 25 -5.95 -1.92 -27.16
C ILE A 25 -7.29 -2.30 -26.51
N LEU A 26 -8.31 -1.46 -26.62
CA LEU A 26 -9.63 -1.71 -26.06
C LEU A 26 -10.25 -2.98 -26.67
N ALA A 27 -10.26 -3.12 -28.01
CA ALA A 27 -10.77 -4.32 -28.68
C ALA A 27 -10.04 -5.60 -28.24
N SER A 28 -8.72 -5.55 -28.09
CA SER A 28 -7.93 -6.68 -27.62
C SER A 28 -8.29 -7.10 -26.18
N ARG A 29 -8.59 -6.12 -25.31
CA ARG A 29 -9.06 -6.35 -23.94
C ARG A 29 -10.48 -6.91 -23.92
N THR A 30 -11.40 -6.31 -24.68
CA THR A 30 -12.81 -6.76 -24.79
C THR A 30 -12.89 -8.21 -25.27
N LYS A 31 -12.05 -8.60 -26.25
CA LYS A 31 -11.97 -9.99 -26.72
C LYS A 31 -11.54 -10.98 -25.62
N LYS A 32 -10.66 -10.58 -24.71
CA LYS A 32 -10.29 -11.41 -23.54
C LYS A 32 -11.48 -11.57 -22.59
N PHE A 33 -12.27 -10.51 -22.39
CA PHE A 33 -13.49 -10.56 -21.59
C PHE A 33 -14.56 -11.45 -22.21
N GLU A 34 -14.82 -11.35 -23.51
CA GLU A 34 -15.74 -12.24 -24.22
C GLU A 34 -15.37 -13.72 -24.04
N ARG A 35 -14.08 -14.03 -24.20
CA ARG A 35 -13.56 -15.39 -23.95
C ARG A 35 -13.77 -15.82 -22.51
N PHE A 36 -13.51 -14.95 -21.54
CA PHE A 36 -13.74 -15.25 -20.12
C PHE A 36 -15.22 -15.52 -19.83
N LEU A 37 -16.13 -14.71 -20.37
CA LEU A 37 -17.58 -14.89 -20.23
C LEU A 37 -18.05 -16.20 -20.86
N ALA A 38 -17.58 -16.53 -22.06
CA ALA A 38 -17.88 -17.80 -22.71
C ALA A 38 -17.42 -19.02 -21.88
N LEU A 39 -16.26 -18.92 -21.23
CA LEU A 39 -15.75 -19.98 -20.36
C LEU A 39 -16.53 -20.06 -19.04
N LYS A 40 -16.93 -18.93 -18.47
CA LYS A 40 -17.82 -18.86 -17.31
C LYS A 40 -19.18 -19.51 -17.59
N GLN A 41 -19.79 -19.23 -18.74
CA GLN A 41 -21.06 -19.85 -19.16
C GLN A 41 -20.94 -21.37 -19.28
N LYS A 42 -19.77 -21.88 -19.70
CA LYS A 42 -19.46 -23.32 -19.74
C LYS A 42 -19.15 -23.94 -18.37
N GLY A 43 -19.32 -23.19 -17.28
CA GLY A 43 -19.05 -23.65 -15.91
C GLY A 43 -17.56 -23.74 -15.57
N ILE A 44 -16.66 -23.27 -16.43
CA ILE A 44 -15.22 -23.31 -16.15
C ILE A 44 -14.87 -22.18 -15.17
N HIS A 45 -14.74 -22.54 -13.89
CA HIS A 45 -14.28 -21.62 -12.85
C HIS A 45 -12.75 -21.50 -12.86
N PHE A 46 -12.25 -20.38 -13.37
CA PHE A 46 -10.83 -20.04 -13.33
C PHE A 46 -10.26 -20.05 -11.91
N HIS A 47 -11.01 -19.51 -10.95
CA HIS A 47 -10.59 -19.47 -9.55
C HIS A 47 -10.57 -20.87 -8.90
N HIS A 48 -11.38 -21.82 -9.39
CA HIS A 48 -11.33 -23.20 -8.91
C HIS A 48 -9.98 -23.83 -9.26
N ARG A 49 -9.50 -23.65 -10.50
CA ARG A 49 -8.19 -24.17 -10.89
C ARG A 49 -7.04 -23.54 -10.09
N LEU A 50 -7.13 -22.25 -9.79
CA LEU A 50 -6.17 -21.55 -8.91
C LEU A 50 -6.23 -22.06 -7.46
N LEU A 51 -7.43 -22.22 -6.89
CA LEU A 51 -7.65 -22.72 -5.53
C LEU A 51 -7.16 -24.17 -5.35
N HIS A 52 -7.26 -24.99 -6.40
CA HIS A 52 -6.77 -26.37 -6.43
C HIS A 52 -5.32 -26.50 -6.91
N SER A 53 -4.65 -25.40 -7.24
CA SER A 53 -3.24 -25.41 -7.65
C SER A 53 -2.34 -25.72 -6.46
N SER A 54 -1.53 -26.78 -6.58
CA SER A 54 -0.54 -27.16 -5.57
C SER A 54 0.52 -26.08 -5.35
N SER A 55 0.86 -25.32 -6.39
CA SER A 55 1.83 -24.20 -6.30
C SER A 55 1.34 -23.06 -5.40
N LEU A 56 0.03 -22.82 -5.31
CA LEU A 56 -0.54 -21.79 -4.44
C LEU A 56 -0.87 -22.31 -3.04
N ARG A 57 -1.01 -23.64 -2.87
CA ARG A 57 -1.24 -24.25 -1.55
C ARG A 57 0.02 -24.48 -0.74
N ASN A 58 1.15 -24.70 -1.42
CA ASN A 58 2.40 -24.95 -0.74
C ASN A 58 3.16 -23.63 -0.54
N PRO A 59 3.30 -23.14 0.72
CA PRO A 59 3.96 -21.87 1.01
C PRO A 59 5.45 -21.87 0.65
N SER A 60 6.08 -23.05 0.46
CA SER A 60 7.49 -23.12 0.05
C SER A 60 7.75 -22.55 -1.35
N PHE A 61 6.73 -22.44 -2.20
CA PHE A 61 6.87 -21.87 -3.54
C PHE A 61 6.71 -20.35 -3.59
N LEU A 62 6.31 -19.71 -2.48
CA LEU A 62 6.11 -18.26 -2.43
C LEU A 62 7.34 -17.46 -2.91
N PRO A 63 8.59 -17.79 -2.51
CA PRO A 63 9.77 -17.05 -2.99
C PRO A 63 9.95 -17.08 -4.51
N ASN A 64 9.70 -18.24 -5.13
CA ASN A 64 9.79 -18.40 -6.59
C ASN A 64 8.68 -17.64 -7.31
N LEU A 65 7.46 -17.63 -6.74
CA LEU A 65 6.33 -16.85 -7.26
C LEU A 65 6.59 -15.35 -7.18
N MET A 66 7.14 -14.87 -6.05
CA MET A 66 7.54 -13.47 -5.88
C MET A 66 8.63 -13.08 -6.88
N GLN A 67 9.66 -13.92 -7.04
CA GLN A 67 10.72 -13.70 -8.02
C GLN A 67 10.17 -13.65 -9.46
N PHE A 68 9.27 -14.58 -9.82
CA PHE A 68 8.63 -14.59 -11.14
C PHE A 68 7.80 -13.32 -11.39
N ALA A 69 7.14 -12.81 -10.36
CA ALA A 69 6.39 -11.56 -10.42
C ALA A 69 7.28 -10.30 -10.37
N GLY A 70 8.60 -10.46 -10.18
CA GLY A 70 9.54 -9.34 -10.01
C GLY A 70 9.36 -8.59 -8.68
N LEU A 71 8.76 -9.24 -7.67
CA LEU A 71 8.52 -8.67 -6.35
C LEU A 71 9.67 -9.01 -5.40
N GLY A 72 10.20 -7.98 -4.75
CA GLY A 72 11.12 -8.09 -3.64
C GLY A 72 10.40 -8.46 -2.31
N PRO A 73 11.16 -8.83 -1.28
CA PRO A 73 10.61 -9.13 0.05
C PRO A 73 9.89 -7.94 0.68
N GLU A 74 10.42 -6.74 0.49
CA GLU A 74 9.86 -5.49 1.02
C GLU A 74 8.57 -5.04 0.33
N ASP A 75 8.37 -5.42 -0.93
CA ASP A 75 7.18 -5.02 -1.72
C ASP A 75 5.87 -5.57 -1.13
N VAL A 76 5.94 -6.64 -0.33
CA VAL A 76 4.78 -7.21 0.37
C VAL A 76 4.21 -6.23 1.41
N TYR A 77 5.03 -5.32 1.92
CA TYR A 77 4.62 -4.32 2.90
C TYR A 77 4.28 -2.98 2.26
N ALA A 78 4.30 -2.88 0.93
CA ALA A 78 3.97 -1.67 0.21
C ALA A 78 2.52 -1.24 0.45
N SER A 79 2.36 0.04 0.82
CA SER A 79 1.07 0.68 0.91
C SER A 79 0.46 0.84 -0.49
N ALA A 80 -0.86 0.63 -0.61
CA ALA A 80 -1.60 0.90 -1.85
C ALA A 80 -1.66 2.41 -2.18
N LEU A 81 -1.49 3.27 -1.17
CA LEU A 81 -1.39 4.72 -1.33
C LEU A 81 0.08 5.15 -1.34
N SER A 82 0.40 6.19 -2.13
CA SER A 82 1.71 6.85 -2.09
C SER A 82 1.92 7.58 -0.76
N GLU A 83 3.18 7.78 -0.36
CA GLU A 83 3.52 8.51 0.87
C GLU A 83 2.92 9.92 0.90
N GLU A 84 2.93 10.61 -0.24
CA GLU A 84 2.33 11.94 -0.40
C GLU A 84 0.80 11.94 -0.16
N ALA A 85 0.14 10.82 -0.46
CA ALA A 85 -1.28 10.61 -0.21
C ALA A 85 -1.58 10.04 1.18
N GLY A 86 -0.58 9.98 2.08
CA GLY A 86 -0.69 9.45 3.43
C GLY A 86 -0.47 7.93 3.54
N GLY A 87 0.14 7.31 2.52
CA GLY A 87 0.57 5.92 2.56
C GLY A 87 1.69 5.67 3.57
N VAL A 88 1.73 4.46 4.13
CA VAL A 88 2.79 4.06 5.07
C VAL A 88 4.05 3.69 4.28
N PRO A 89 5.23 4.27 4.60
CA PRO A 89 6.48 3.92 3.95
C PRO A 89 6.88 2.48 4.30
N VAL A 90 7.41 1.76 3.30
CA VAL A 90 7.90 0.39 3.47
C VAL A 90 9.15 0.34 4.35
N LYS A 91 10.04 1.31 4.18
CA LYS A 91 11.27 1.44 4.94
C LYS A 91 11.23 2.73 5.75
N TRP A 92 11.36 2.59 7.05
CA TRP A 92 11.38 3.71 7.96
C TRP A 92 12.78 4.32 8.00
N ARG A 93 12.89 5.57 8.46
CA ARG A 93 14.21 6.17 8.70
C ARG A 93 14.94 5.38 9.80
N ALA A 94 16.27 5.33 9.72
CA ALA A 94 17.08 4.58 10.68
C ALA A 94 16.74 4.94 12.14
N GLU A 95 16.58 6.22 12.42
CA GLU A 95 16.22 6.78 13.73
C GLU A 95 14.91 6.23 14.31
N CYS A 96 13.99 5.75 13.46
CA CYS A 96 12.70 5.21 13.90
C CYS A 96 12.77 3.74 14.31
N TYR A 97 13.88 3.03 14.04
CA TYR A 97 14.04 1.65 14.45
C TYR A 97 14.39 1.56 15.93
N VAL A 98 13.91 0.50 16.59
CA VAL A 98 14.05 0.30 18.04
C VAL A 98 15.51 0.33 18.48
N GLU A 99 16.43 -0.25 17.72
CA GLU A 99 17.85 -0.24 18.11
C GLU A 99 18.39 1.19 18.22
N ASN A 100 18.10 2.03 17.22
CA ASN A 100 18.59 3.40 17.16
C ASN A 100 17.91 4.28 18.22
N LEU A 101 16.60 4.11 18.45
CA LEU A 101 15.90 4.80 19.54
C LEU A 101 16.50 4.47 20.92
N VAL A 102 16.82 3.21 21.16
CA VAL A 102 17.44 2.76 22.41
C VAL A 102 18.84 3.33 22.56
N GLU A 103 19.64 3.34 21.49
CA GLU A 103 20.97 3.95 21.51
C GLU A 103 20.91 5.45 21.80
N GLU A 104 20.00 6.18 21.16
CA GLU A 104 19.82 7.61 21.37
C GLU A 104 19.37 7.94 22.79
N SER A 105 18.42 7.17 23.34
CA SER A 105 17.99 7.30 24.74
C SER A 105 19.17 7.12 25.70
N ARG A 106 19.98 6.09 25.50
CA ARG A 106 21.18 5.83 26.31
C ARG A 106 22.20 6.96 26.19
N ARG A 107 22.40 7.54 25.00
CA ARG A 107 23.28 8.70 24.80
C ARG A 107 22.76 9.93 25.54
N TRP A 108 21.45 10.17 25.51
CA TRP A 108 20.79 11.24 26.25
C TRP A 108 20.95 11.07 27.76
N GLU A 109 20.71 9.89 28.30
CA GLU A 109 20.90 9.58 29.72
C GLU A 109 22.35 9.81 30.16
N LYS A 110 23.33 9.34 29.37
CA LYS A 110 24.76 9.57 29.66
C LYS A 110 25.10 11.06 29.65
N LYS A 111 24.59 11.83 28.68
CA LYS A 111 24.78 13.29 28.64
C LYS A 111 24.11 13.99 29.82
N ALA A 112 22.91 13.56 30.22
CA ALA A 112 22.21 14.10 31.39
C ALA A 112 22.97 13.82 32.69
N MET A 113 23.53 12.61 32.84
CA MET A 113 24.34 12.23 33.99
C MET A 113 25.70 12.95 34.02
N ALA A 114 26.35 13.10 32.86
CA ALA A 114 27.61 13.86 32.74
C ALA A 114 27.42 15.38 32.91
N GLY A 115 26.23 15.89 32.56
CA GLY A 115 25.83 17.28 32.69
C GLY A 115 25.17 17.64 34.02
N ASN A 116 25.16 16.75 35.02
CA ASN A 116 24.52 17.00 36.31
C ASN A 116 25.35 17.95 37.22
N LYS A 117 25.43 19.21 36.80
CA LYS A 117 25.61 20.40 37.64
C LYS A 117 24.50 21.44 37.44
N GLY A 118 23.37 21.06 36.84
CA GLY A 118 22.30 22.02 36.58
C GLY A 118 21.03 21.37 36.05
N GLY A 119 20.34 20.59 36.89
CA GLY A 119 18.94 20.26 36.66
C GLY A 119 18.09 21.53 36.77
N GLY A 120 18.11 22.36 35.72
CA GLY A 120 17.22 23.50 35.59
C GLY A 120 15.77 23.01 35.65
N ARG A 121 14.95 23.71 36.43
CA ARG A 121 13.51 23.43 36.58
C ARG A 121 12.88 23.29 35.21
N ARG A 122 12.26 22.15 34.92
CA ARG A 122 11.47 21.97 33.70
C ARG A 122 10.20 22.81 33.89
N ASP A 123 10.16 23.99 33.27
CA ASP A 123 8.97 24.83 33.32
C ASP A 123 7.90 24.21 32.43
N PHE A 124 6.89 23.60 33.06
CA PHE A 124 5.71 23.13 32.36
C PHE A 124 4.89 24.35 31.92
N VAL A 125 4.63 24.45 30.62
CA VAL A 125 3.71 25.45 30.10
C VAL A 125 2.30 25.05 30.54
N PRO A 126 1.56 25.93 31.26
CA PRO A 126 0.19 25.61 31.67
C PRO A 126 -0.70 25.45 30.43
N ALA A 127 -1.55 24.43 30.44
CA ALA A 127 -2.57 24.26 29.40
C ALA A 127 -3.44 25.52 29.34
N ARG A 128 -3.57 26.13 28.15
CA ARG A 128 -4.49 27.25 27.95
C ARG A 128 -5.89 26.80 28.36
N ALA A 129 -6.45 27.45 29.39
CA ALA A 129 -7.84 27.27 29.76
C ALA A 129 -8.71 27.67 28.55
N LYS A 130 -9.62 26.78 28.16
CA LYS A 130 -10.63 27.06 27.14
C LYS A 130 -11.52 28.19 27.67
N SER A 131 -11.60 29.29 26.93
CA SER A 131 -12.66 30.31 27.06
C SER A 131 -13.92 29.84 26.37
#